data_AF-A0A7K2J9T4-F1
#
_entry.id   AF-A0A7K2J9T4-F1
#
_cell.length_a   1.000
_cell.length_b   1.000
_cell.length_c   1.000
_cell.angle_alpha   90.00
_cell.angle_beta   90.00
_cell.angle_gamma   90.00
#
_symmetry.space_group_name_H-M   'P 1'
#
loop_
_entity.id
_entity.type
_entity.pdbx_description
1 polymer ?
#
loop_
_entity_poly.entity_id
_entity_poly.type
_entity_poly.pdbx_seq_one_letter_code
_entity_poly.pdbx_strand_id
1 'polypeptide(L)'
;MSRIGKLPIQVPAGVDVTIDGRTVAVKGPKGSLTHTVAAPIEVSKGEDGVLNVTRPNDERQNKALHGLSRTLVANMITGVTAGYSKALEISGVGYRVQAKGSNLEFALGYSHPILIEAPEGITFKVESPTKLSVEGIDKQKVGEVAANIRKLRKPDPYKAKGVKYAGEVIRRKVGKAGK
;
A
#
# COMPACT_ATOMS: atom_id res chain seq x y z
N MET A 1 15.15 12.69 -18.62
CA MET A 1 15.86 12.43 -17.34
C MET A 1 14.85 12.17 -16.22
N SER A 2 15.06 11.18 -15.35
CA SER A 2 14.19 10.98 -14.18
C SER A 2 14.46 12.06 -13.13
N ARG A 3 13.47 12.92 -12.87
CA ARG A 3 13.54 13.97 -11.83
C ARG A 3 13.53 13.37 -10.42
N ILE A 4 12.86 12.24 -10.23
CA ILE A 4 12.64 11.61 -8.93
C ILE A 4 13.89 10.88 -8.44
N GLY A 5 14.64 10.22 -9.34
CA GLY A 5 15.84 9.47 -8.96
C GLY A 5 16.99 10.34 -8.45
N LYS A 6 17.04 11.63 -8.84
CA LYS A 6 18.05 12.59 -8.36
C LYS A 6 17.77 13.11 -6.95
N LEU A 7 16.55 12.95 -6.46
CA LEU A 7 16.17 13.47 -5.15
C LEU A 7 16.73 12.52 -4.08
N PRO A 8 17.62 13.02 -3.20
CA PRO A 8 18.09 12.23 -2.06
C PRO A 8 16.91 11.74 -1.21
N ILE A 9 17.14 10.66 -0.46
CA ILE A 9 16.20 10.14 0.53
C ILE A 9 16.73 10.47 1.92
N GLN A 10 16.03 11.33 2.63
CA GLN A 10 16.34 11.67 4.00
C GLN A 10 15.96 10.51 4.93
N VAL A 11 16.87 10.08 5.80
CA VAL A 11 16.62 9.04 6.79
C VAL A 11 16.28 9.72 8.12
N PRO A 12 15.04 9.59 8.62
CA PRO A 12 14.68 10.15 9.93
C PRO A 12 15.47 9.51 11.07
N ALA A 13 15.63 10.24 12.18
CA ALA A 13 16.23 9.70 13.38
C ALA A 13 15.45 8.47 13.89
N GLY A 14 16.19 7.45 14.33
CA GLY A 14 15.60 6.17 14.78
C GLY A 14 15.29 5.17 13.67
N VAL A 15 15.77 5.42 12.44
CA VAL A 15 15.74 4.46 11.33
C VAL A 15 17.16 4.05 10.98
N ASP A 16 17.42 2.75 11.07
CA ASP A 16 18.68 2.15 10.67
C ASP A 16 18.55 1.59 9.26
N VAL A 17 19.47 1.97 8.39
CA VAL A 17 19.56 1.46 7.01
C VAL A 17 20.89 0.75 6.84
N THR A 18 20.84 -0.54 6.52
CA THR A 18 21.99 -1.34 6.13
C THR A 18 21.92 -1.64 4.64
N ILE A 19 23.08 -1.55 3.98
CA ILE A 19 23.21 -1.78 2.55
C ILE A 19 24.24 -2.88 2.38
N ASP A 20 23.81 -4.01 1.83
CA ASP A 20 24.66 -5.14 1.47
C ASP A 20 24.62 -5.33 -0.05
N GLY A 21 25.59 -4.73 -0.73
CA GLY A 21 25.63 -4.62 -2.19
C GLY A 21 24.40 -3.90 -2.75
N ARG A 22 23.43 -4.68 -3.25
CA ARG A 22 22.15 -4.17 -3.80
C ARG A 22 20.96 -4.41 -2.88
N THR A 23 21.14 -5.15 -1.79
CA THR A 23 20.09 -5.42 -0.81
C THR A 23 20.09 -4.32 0.23
N VAL A 24 18.96 -3.63 0.33
CA VAL A 24 18.73 -2.58 1.32
C VAL A 24 17.80 -3.14 2.39
N ALA A 25 18.27 -3.16 3.64
CA ALA A 25 17.43 -3.46 4.78
C ALA A 25 17.22 -2.19 5.61
N VAL A 26 15.96 -1.95 5.97
CA VAL A 26 15.53 -0.76 6.71
C VAL A 26 14.84 -1.25 7.98
N LYS A 27 15.34 -0.80 9.13
CA LYS A 27 14.77 -1.09 10.44
C LYS A 27 14.32 0.22 11.09
N GLY A 28 13.13 0.21 11.67
CA GLY A 28 12.57 1.37 12.34
C GLY A 28 11.61 0.96 13.46
N PRO A 29 10.89 1.93 14.05
CA PRO A 29 10.05 1.69 15.22
C PRO A 29 8.91 0.70 14.98
N LYS A 30 8.39 0.60 13.75
CA LYS A 30 7.28 -0.30 13.42
C LYS A 30 7.70 -1.69 12.92
N GLY A 31 9.01 -1.95 12.75
CA GLY A 31 9.52 -3.23 12.27
C GLY A 31 10.68 -3.07 11.28
N SER A 32 10.92 -4.11 10.48
CA SER A 32 11.97 -4.15 9.46
C SER A 32 11.42 -4.55 8.10
N LEU A 33 12.05 -4.03 7.04
CA LEU A 33 11.78 -4.37 5.65
C LEU A 33 13.10 -4.59 4.92
N THR A 34 13.07 -5.49 3.94
CA THR A 34 14.22 -5.78 3.08
C THR A 34 13.80 -5.72 1.61
N HIS A 35 14.67 -5.17 0.78
CA HIS A 35 14.44 -5.11 -0.67
C HIS A 35 15.75 -5.14 -1.44
N THR A 36 15.81 -5.99 -2.46
CA THR A 36 16.96 -6.07 -3.38
C THR A 36 16.69 -5.24 -4.62
N VAL A 37 17.55 -4.25 -4.84
CA VAL A 37 17.46 -3.33 -5.98
C VAL A 37 17.93 -4.01 -7.27
N ALA A 38 17.24 -3.71 -8.37
CA ALA A 38 17.57 -4.25 -9.69
C ALA A 38 18.94 -3.76 -10.18
N ALA A 39 19.74 -4.66 -10.77
CA ALA A 39 20.94 -4.26 -11.50
C ALA A 39 20.55 -3.41 -12.71
N PRO A 40 21.35 -2.40 -13.10
CA PRO A 40 22.67 -2.02 -12.56
C PRO A 40 22.60 -0.81 -11.59
N ILE A 41 21.50 -0.63 -10.86
CA ILE A 41 21.33 0.51 -9.94
C ILE A 41 22.04 0.22 -8.62
N GLU A 42 22.74 1.23 -8.11
CA GLU A 42 23.43 1.19 -6.82
C GLU A 42 22.78 2.15 -5.83
N VAL A 43 22.83 1.79 -4.56
CA VAL A 43 22.37 2.62 -3.44
C VAL A 43 23.55 2.83 -2.52
N SER A 44 23.87 4.09 -2.25
CA SER A 44 24.95 4.46 -1.34
C SER A 44 24.42 5.34 -0.22
N LYS A 45 25.06 5.24 0.94
CA LYS A 45 24.84 6.14 2.06
C LYS A 45 25.76 7.34 1.85
N GLY A 46 25.18 8.51 1.61
CA GLY A 46 25.91 9.77 1.50
C GLY A 46 26.32 10.31 2.86
N GLU A 47 27.05 11.42 2.82
CA GLU A 47 27.31 12.26 4.00
C GLU A 47 25.98 12.80 4.54
N ASP A 48 25.92 13.08 5.85
CA ASP A 48 24.73 13.59 6.56
C ASP A 48 23.54 12.61 6.71
N GLY A 49 23.76 11.30 6.56
CA GLY A 49 22.71 10.29 6.82
C GLY A 49 21.66 10.19 5.71
N VAL A 50 21.99 10.70 4.52
CA VAL A 50 21.12 10.70 3.35
C VAL A 50 21.41 9.47 2.47
N LEU A 51 20.39 8.88 1.85
CA LEU A 51 20.59 7.83 0.84
C LEU A 51 20.55 8.40 -0.57
N ASN A 52 21.55 8.03 -1.37
CA ASN A 52 21.66 8.36 -2.77
C ASN A 52 21.51 7.10 -3.62
N VAL A 53 20.75 7.21 -4.70
CA VAL A 53 20.60 6.14 -5.68
C VAL A 53 21.31 6.59 -6.95
N THR A 54 22.26 5.79 -7.44
CA THR A 54 23.08 6.10 -8.61
C THR A 54 22.79 5.13 -9.76
N ARG A 55 23.03 5.58 -10.98
CA ARG A 55 22.91 4.77 -12.20
C ARG A 55 24.20 4.89 -13.00
N PRO A 56 24.64 3.85 -13.72
CA PRO A 56 25.91 3.87 -14.45
C PRO A 56 25.83 4.69 -15.74
N ASN A 57 24.67 4.73 -16.40
CA ASN A 57 24.51 5.43 -17.67
C ASN A 57 23.09 5.96 -17.87
N ASP A 58 22.90 6.60 -19.02
CA ASP A 58 21.70 7.33 -19.38
C ASP A 58 20.77 6.57 -20.35
N GLU A 59 20.93 5.26 -20.44
CA GLU A 59 20.05 4.39 -21.21
C GLU A 59 18.61 4.39 -20.68
N ARG A 60 17.67 4.04 -21.57
CA ARG A 60 16.24 4.06 -21.27
C ARG A 60 15.88 3.19 -20.06
N GLN A 61 16.43 1.97 -19.98
CA GLN A 61 16.15 1.04 -18.88
C GLN A 61 16.68 1.57 -17.54
N ASN A 62 17.92 2.03 -17.51
CA ASN A 62 18.56 2.56 -16.30
C ASN A 62 17.85 3.82 -15.78
N LYS A 63 17.38 4.69 -16.69
CA LYS A 63 16.55 5.85 -16.31
C LYS A 63 15.23 5.45 -15.66
N ALA A 64 14.57 4.40 -16.14
CA ALA A 64 13.31 3.91 -15.57
C ALA A 64 13.53 3.26 -14.20
N LEU A 65 14.53 2.38 -14.09
CA LEU A 65 14.88 1.69 -12.85
C LEU A 65 15.31 2.67 -11.75
N HIS A 66 16.09 3.70 -12.09
CA HIS A 66 16.58 4.68 -11.11
C HIS A 66 15.46 5.34 -10.31
N GLY A 67 14.38 5.78 -10.97
CA GLY A 67 13.24 6.38 -10.27
C GLY A 67 12.45 5.38 -9.42
N LEU A 68 12.30 4.16 -9.93
CA LEU A 68 11.63 3.06 -9.24
C LEU A 68 12.37 2.69 -7.95
N SER A 69 13.66 2.40 -8.04
CA SER A 69 14.50 1.99 -6.91
C SER A 69 14.50 3.03 -5.79
N ARG A 70 14.67 4.31 -6.14
CA ARG A 70 14.56 5.44 -5.19
C ARG A 70 13.22 5.43 -4.47
N THR A 71 12.13 5.22 -5.21
CA THR A 71 10.77 5.26 -4.65
C THR A 71 10.49 4.06 -3.74
N LEU A 72 10.98 2.87 -4.08
CA LEU A 72 10.85 1.68 -3.25
C LEU A 72 11.57 1.85 -1.92
N VAL A 73 12.84 2.32 -1.93
CA VAL A 73 13.60 2.58 -0.70
C VAL A 73 12.93 3.66 0.16
N ALA A 74 12.46 4.76 -0.45
CA ALA A 74 11.76 5.81 0.29
C ALA A 74 10.46 5.31 0.93
N ASN A 75 9.70 4.45 0.23
CA ASN A 75 8.48 3.85 0.79
C ASN A 75 8.80 2.92 1.97
N MET A 76 9.91 2.16 1.93
CA MET A 76 10.32 1.32 3.07
C MET A 76 10.56 2.16 4.32
N ILE A 77 11.29 3.27 4.20
CA ILE A 77 11.56 4.19 5.32
C ILE A 77 10.27 4.78 5.88
N THR A 78 9.37 5.25 5.00
CA THR A 78 8.06 5.77 5.43
C THR A 78 7.21 4.68 6.10
N GLY A 79 7.30 3.45 5.59
CA GLY A 79 6.59 2.29 6.12
C GLY A 79 7.00 1.91 7.54
N VAL A 80 8.31 1.83 7.82
CA VAL A 80 8.79 1.48 9.17
C VAL A 80 8.68 2.62 10.18
N THR A 81 8.48 3.86 9.73
CA THR A 81 8.31 5.05 10.57
C THR A 81 6.84 5.37 10.82
N ALA A 82 6.12 5.80 9.78
CA ALA A 82 4.73 6.22 9.84
C ALA A 82 3.75 5.06 9.61
N GLY A 83 4.15 4.03 8.87
CA GLY A 83 3.25 2.97 8.42
C GLY A 83 2.30 3.43 7.31
N TYR A 84 1.56 2.48 6.75
CA TYR A 84 0.56 2.71 5.74
C TYR A 84 -0.82 2.29 6.24
N SER A 85 -1.82 3.08 5.89
CA SER A 85 -3.23 2.76 6.12
C SER A 85 -4.04 2.99 4.85
N LYS A 86 -4.94 2.06 4.54
CA LYS A 86 -5.92 2.18 3.47
C LYS A 86 -7.32 2.03 4.04
N ALA A 87 -8.03 3.15 4.11
CA ALA A 87 -9.43 3.17 4.52
C ALA A 87 -10.35 2.69 3.38
N LEU A 88 -11.26 1.79 3.73
CA LEU A 88 -12.30 1.22 2.88
C LEU A 88 -13.66 1.50 3.51
N GLU A 89 -14.65 1.75 2.66
CA GLU A 89 -16.04 1.95 3.03
C GLU A 89 -16.93 0.94 2.32
N ILE A 90 -17.96 0.49 3.02
CA ILE A 90 -18.96 -0.43 2.53
C ILE A 90 -20.26 0.33 2.35
N SER A 91 -20.87 0.21 1.16
CA SER A 91 -22.17 0.79 0.87
C SER A 91 -23.14 -0.32 0.46
N GLY A 92 -24.32 -0.35 1.07
CA GLY A 92 -25.35 -1.35 0.77
C GLY A 92 -26.22 -1.61 1.99
N VAL A 93 -27.48 -1.95 1.74
CA VAL A 93 -28.40 -2.34 2.81
C VAL A 93 -28.05 -3.77 3.24
N GLY A 94 -27.85 -3.97 4.54
CA GLY A 94 -27.45 -5.27 5.11
C GLY A 94 -25.98 -5.62 4.89
N TYR A 95 -25.19 -4.72 4.27
CA TYR A 95 -23.77 -4.96 4.07
C TYR A 95 -22.99 -4.54 5.30
N ARG A 96 -22.14 -5.42 5.82
CA ARG A 96 -21.33 -5.14 7.00
C ARG A 96 -20.03 -5.93 7.02
N VAL A 97 -19.07 -5.40 7.77
CA VAL A 97 -17.83 -6.08 8.15
C VAL A 97 -17.76 -6.21 9.67
N GLN A 98 -17.20 -7.31 10.14
CA GLN A 98 -16.95 -7.57 11.55
C GLN A 98 -15.53 -8.11 11.72
N ALA A 99 -14.86 -7.73 12.81
CA ALA A 99 -13.58 -8.32 13.17
C ALA A 99 -13.83 -9.67 13.88
N LYS A 100 -13.11 -10.70 13.44
CA LYS A 100 -13.07 -12.03 14.08
C LYS A 100 -11.63 -12.32 14.49
N GLY A 101 -11.25 -11.87 15.67
CA GLY A 101 -9.85 -11.90 16.11
C GLY A 101 -8.98 -11.03 15.19
N SER A 102 -7.96 -11.63 14.56
CA SER A 102 -7.13 -10.98 13.54
C SER A 102 -7.80 -10.90 12.17
N ASN A 103 -8.85 -11.70 11.93
CA ASN A 103 -9.46 -11.87 10.61
C ASN A 103 -10.67 -10.93 10.44
N LEU A 104 -11.16 -10.82 9.21
CA LEU A 104 -12.37 -10.08 8.88
C LEU A 104 -13.45 -11.01 8.37
N GLU A 105 -14.68 -10.77 8.80
CA GLU A 105 -15.87 -11.41 8.24
C GLU A 105 -16.74 -10.36 7.53
N PHE A 106 -17.09 -10.66 6.28
CA PHE A 106 -17.90 -9.80 5.43
C PHE A 106 -19.26 -10.44 5.16
N ALA A 107 -20.32 -9.67 5.38
CA ALA A 107 -21.65 -9.94 4.86
C ALA A 107 -21.93 -8.94 3.73
N LEU A 108 -21.87 -9.38 2.47
CA LEU A 108 -22.03 -8.53 1.28
C LEU A 108 -23.22 -8.98 0.41
N GLY A 109 -24.21 -9.62 1.03
CA GLY A 109 -25.40 -10.14 0.34
C GLY A 109 -25.18 -11.44 -0.43
N TYR A 110 -24.10 -12.17 -0.14
CA TYR A 110 -23.93 -13.57 -0.52
C TYR A 110 -24.66 -14.48 0.48
N SER A 111 -24.96 -15.72 0.10
CA SER A 111 -25.66 -16.68 0.96
C SER A 111 -24.85 -17.11 2.19
N HIS A 112 -23.53 -16.98 2.12
CA HIS A 112 -22.61 -17.29 3.22
C HIS A 112 -21.71 -16.09 3.51
N PRO A 113 -21.23 -15.93 4.76
CA PRO A 113 -20.25 -14.92 5.10
C PRO A 113 -18.89 -15.22 4.43
N ILE A 114 -18.15 -14.17 4.08
CA ILE A 114 -16.81 -14.29 3.50
C ILE A 114 -15.79 -13.94 4.57
N LEU A 115 -14.93 -14.89 4.90
CA LEU A 115 -13.83 -14.69 5.84
C LEU A 115 -12.54 -14.33 5.08
N ILE A 116 -11.84 -13.29 5.55
CA ILE A 116 -10.52 -12.89 5.06
C ILE A 116 -9.54 -13.00 6.21
N GLU A 117 -8.51 -13.81 6.00
CA GLU A 117 -7.41 -13.96 6.94
C GLU A 117 -6.41 -12.81 6.80
N ALA A 118 -5.88 -12.33 7.93
CA ALA A 118 -4.85 -11.30 7.92
C ALA A 118 -3.51 -11.92 7.50
N PRO A 119 -2.92 -11.52 6.35
CA PRO A 119 -1.59 -11.97 6.00
C PRO A 119 -0.54 -11.31 6.90
N GLU A 120 0.65 -11.91 6.97
CA GLU A 120 1.73 -11.43 7.83
C GLU A 120 2.09 -9.96 7.61
N GLY A 121 2.15 -9.20 8.70
CA GLY A 121 2.47 -7.78 8.70
C GLY A 121 1.31 -6.85 8.32
N ILE A 122 0.10 -7.39 8.21
CA ILE A 122 -1.14 -6.62 8.01
C ILE A 122 -2.05 -6.74 9.23
N THR A 123 -2.58 -5.59 9.65
CA THR A 123 -3.57 -5.48 10.71
C THR A 123 -4.84 -4.86 10.16
N PHE A 124 -6.00 -5.38 10.55
CA PHE A 124 -7.28 -4.79 10.21
C PHE A 124 -7.86 -4.03 11.39
N LYS A 125 -8.41 -2.86 11.13
CA LYS A 125 -9.16 -2.08 12.13
C LYS A 125 -10.55 -1.78 11.60
N VAL A 126 -11.57 -2.17 12.34
CA VAL A 126 -12.97 -1.91 12.01
C VAL A 126 -13.48 -0.78 12.89
N GLU A 127 -13.76 0.38 12.30
CA GLU A 127 -14.27 1.55 13.04
C GLU A 127 -15.78 1.53 13.16
N SER A 128 -16.46 1.02 12.13
CA SER A 128 -17.91 0.83 12.12
C SER A 128 -18.25 -0.36 11.23
N PRO A 129 -19.48 -0.89 11.30
CA PRO A 129 -19.91 -1.98 10.41
C PRO A 129 -19.73 -1.67 8.91
N THR A 130 -19.59 -0.40 8.54
CA THR A 130 -19.40 0.07 7.17
C THR A 130 -18.04 0.69 6.88
N LYS A 131 -17.14 0.80 7.85
CA LYS A 131 -15.82 1.43 7.68
C LYS A 131 -14.72 0.57 8.30
N LEU A 132 -13.71 0.27 7.50
CA LEU A 132 -12.52 -0.44 7.95
C LEU A 132 -11.25 0.20 7.40
N SER A 133 -10.11 -0.02 8.06
CA SER A 133 -8.78 0.27 7.55
C SER A 133 -7.93 -0.99 7.50
N VAL A 134 -7.12 -1.07 6.43
CA VAL A 134 -6.03 -2.05 6.29
C VAL A 134 -4.73 -1.33 6.61
N GLU A 135 -4.03 -1.78 7.64
CA GLU A 135 -2.82 -1.15 8.16
C GLU A 135 -1.63 -2.10 8.03
N GLY A 136 -0.44 -1.56 7.80
CA GLY A 136 0.79 -2.34 7.71
C GLY A 136 2.01 -1.49 7.37
N ILE A 137 3.19 -2.10 7.40
CA ILE A 137 4.46 -1.42 7.11
C ILE A 137 4.79 -1.41 5.61
N ASP A 138 4.34 -2.41 4.85
CA ASP A 138 4.62 -2.53 3.43
C ASP A 138 3.46 -1.99 2.58
N LYS A 139 3.76 -0.94 1.81
CA LYS A 139 2.80 -0.29 0.91
C LYS A 139 2.21 -1.25 -0.14
N GLN A 140 3.01 -2.20 -0.62
CA GLN A 140 2.58 -3.18 -1.63
C GLN A 140 1.54 -4.12 -1.03
N LYS A 141 1.88 -4.77 0.10
CA LYS A 141 0.96 -5.69 0.79
C LYS A 141 -0.33 -5.00 1.23
N VAL A 142 -0.24 -3.81 1.82
CA VAL A 142 -1.43 -3.04 2.24
C VAL A 142 -2.33 -2.72 1.03
N GLY A 143 -1.74 -2.30 -0.09
CA GLY A 143 -2.48 -2.01 -1.31
C GLY A 143 -3.12 -3.25 -1.93
N GLU A 144 -2.40 -4.37 -1.96
CA GLU A 144 -2.87 -5.64 -2.51
C GLU A 144 -4.04 -6.20 -1.70
N VAL A 145 -3.91 -6.26 -0.38
CA VAL A 145 -4.99 -6.74 0.50
C VAL A 145 -6.22 -5.86 0.38
N ALA A 146 -6.06 -4.52 0.39
CA ALA A 146 -7.17 -3.61 0.19
C ALA A 146 -7.85 -3.79 -1.19
N ALA A 147 -7.07 -4.05 -2.24
CA ALA A 147 -7.61 -4.35 -3.57
C ALA A 147 -8.36 -5.69 -3.60
N ASN A 148 -7.87 -6.71 -2.91
CA ASN A 148 -8.53 -8.02 -2.80
C ASN A 148 -9.85 -7.92 -2.04
N ILE A 149 -9.90 -7.16 -0.95
CA ILE A 149 -11.16 -6.85 -0.23
C ILE A 149 -12.13 -6.12 -1.17
N ARG A 150 -11.67 -5.11 -1.93
CA ARG A 150 -12.50 -4.38 -2.89
C ARG A 150 -13.07 -5.29 -4.00
N LYS A 151 -12.33 -6.33 -4.40
CA LYS A 151 -12.78 -7.28 -5.43
C LYS A 151 -13.96 -8.15 -4.97
N LEU A 152 -14.13 -8.39 -3.66
CA LEU A 152 -15.23 -9.20 -3.13
C LEU A 152 -16.61 -8.74 -3.62
N ARG A 153 -16.81 -7.42 -3.65
CA ARG A 153 -18.01 -6.79 -4.20
C ARG A 153 -17.64 -5.40 -4.71
N LYS A 154 -17.25 -5.33 -5.99
CA LYS A 154 -16.92 -4.06 -6.65
C LYS A 154 -18.13 -3.12 -6.61
N PRO A 155 -17.90 -1.81 -6.44
CA PRO A 155 -18.99 -0.84 -6.39
C PRO A 155 -19.73 -0.81 -7.72
N ASP A 156 -21.05 -0.92 -7.68
CA ASP A 156 -21.88 -0.89 -8.87
C ASP A 156 -22.02 0.53 -9.46
N PRO A 157 -22.19 0.68 -10.79
CA PRO A 157 -22.25 1.99 -11.44
C PRO A 157 -23.58 2.74 -11.23
N TYR A 158 -24.59 2.17 -10.58
CA TYR A 158 -25.90 2.80 -10.41
C TYR A 158 -26.10 3.32 -8.97
N LYS A 159 -26.00 2.41 -7.99
CA LYS A 159 -26.21 2.68 -6.56
C LYS A 159 -24.91 2.74 -5.76
N ALA A 160 -23.75 2.48 -6.39
CA ALA A 160 -22.45 2.45 -5.72
C ALA A 160 -22.37 1.48 -4.53
N LYS A 161 -23.19 0.41 -4.53
CA LYS A 161 -23.18 -0.65 -3.52
C LYS A 161 -21.98 -1.55 -3.73
N GLY A 162 -21.33 -1.91 -2.63
CA GLY A 162 -20.12 -2.72 -2.60
C GLY A 162 -19.09 -2.11 -1.66
N VAL A 163 -17.85 -2.57 -1.82
CA VAL A 163 -16.69 -2.05 -1.10
C VAL A 163 -15.98 -1.03 -1.99
N LYS A 164 -15.64 0.13 -1.45
CA LYS A 164 -14.93 1.21 -2.15
C LYS A 164 -13.82 1.77 -1.25
N TYR A 165 -12.85 2.48 -1.82
CA TYR A 165 -11.92 3.25 -1.01
C TYR A 165 -12.61 4.47 -0.38
N ALA A 166 -12.11 4.92 0.77
CA ALA A 166 -12.56 6.17 1.36
C ALA A 166 -12.31 7.32 0.37
N GLY A 167 -13.34 8.11 0.09
CA GLY A 167 -13.29 9.20 -0.89
C GLY A 167 -13.30 8.77 -2.37
N GLU A 168 -13.46 7.48 -2.69
CA GLU A 168 -13.55 7.02 -4.09
C GLU A 168 -14.80 7.57 -4.78
N VAL A 169 -14.60 8.34 -5.86
CA VAL A 169 -15.69 8.88 -6.68
C VAL A 169 -16.10 7.84 -7.72
N ILE A 170 -17.26 7.21 -7.50
CA ILE A 170 -17.84 6.23 -8.44
C ILE A 170 -18.75 6.96 -9.41
N ARG A 171 -18.47 6.86 -10.71
CA ARG A 171 -19.32 7.42 -11.76
C ARG A 171 -20.70 6.74 -11.72
N ARG A 172 -21.71 7.48 -11.28
CA ARG A 172 -23.09 7.01 -11.24
C ARG A 172 -23.75 7.19 -12.61
N LYS A 173 -24.34 6.12 -13.12
CA LYS A 173 -25.25 6.13 -14.26
C LYS A 173 -26.67 6.16 -13.73
N VAL A 174 -27.54 6.87 -14.45
CA VAL A 174 -28.98 6.79 -14.19
C VAL A 174 -29.41 5.34 -14.43
N GLY A 175 -30.19 4.79 -13.51
CA GLY A 175 -30.69 3.41 -13.60
C GLY A 175 -31.75 3.27 -14.70
N LYS A 176 -33.01 3.05 -14.32
CA LYS A 176 -34.09 2.94 -15.30
C LYS A 176 -34.24 4.26 -16.06
N ALA A 177 -34.13 4.21 -17.39
CA ALA A 177 -34.40 5.31 -18.33
C ALA A 177 -35.91 5.48 -18.58
N GLY A 178 -36.73 5.43 -17.52
CA GLY A 178 -38.19 5.42 -17.64
C GLY A 178 -38.86 6.23 -16.56
N LYS A 179 -38.82 7.56 -16.71
CA LYS A 179 -40.01 8.42 -16.86
C LYS A 179 -39.58 9.78 -17.40
#